data_AF-A0A967I7H9-F1
#
_entry.id   AF-A0A967I7H9-F1
#
_cell.length_a   1.000
_cell.length_b   1.000
_cell.length_c   1.000
_cell.angle_alpha   90.00
_cell.angle_beta   90.00
_cell.angle_gamma   90.00
#
_symmetry.space_group_name_H-M   'P 1'
#
loop_
_entity.id
_entity.type
_entity.pdbx_description
1 polymer ?
#
loop_
_entity_poly.entity_id
_entity_poly.type
_entity_poly.pdbx_seq_one_letter_code
_entity_poly.pdbx_strand_id
1 'polypeptide(L)' 'TAEQLEKQRQGMKDVISKADVVITTAQVFGRPAPRIVTKDMVEAMRAGGVIVDMAVDSGGNVEGSTPDQITEV' A
#
# COMPACT_ATOMS: atom_id res chain seq x y z
N THR A 1 -8.45 16.99 8.69
CA THR A 1 -7.87 17.07 10.05
C THR A 1 -7.12 15.78 10.34
N ALA A 2 -6.26 15.75 11.36
CA ALA A 2 -5.54 14.52 11.73
C ALA A 2 -6.49 13.35 12.04
N GLU A 3 -7.61 13.62 12.72
CA GLU A 3 -8.64 12.63 13.03
C GLU A 3 -9.27 12.01 11.78
N GLN A 4 -9.50 12.79 10.72
CA GLN A 4 -10.05 12.26 9.46
C GLN A 4 -9.06 11.32 8.76
N LEU A 5 -7.77 11.66 8.76
CA LEU A 5 -6.73 10.82 8.16
C LEU A 5 -6.60 9.50 8.92
N GLU A 6 -6.70 9.54 10.25
CA GLU A 6 -6.66 8.34 11.07
C GLU A 6 -7.85 7.42 10.81
N LYS A 7 -9.07 7.97 10.75
CA LYS A 7 -10.27 7.19 10.39
C LYS A 7 -10.15 6.58 8.98
N GLN A 8 -9.60 7.33 8.03
CA GLN A 8 -9.32 6.80 6.68
C GLN A 8 -8.32 5.66 6.72
N ARG A 9 -7.21 5.81 7.46
CA ARG A 9 -6.21 4.74 7.62
C ARG A 9 -6.81 3.49 8.24
N GLN A 10 -7.59 3.62 9.30
CA GLN A 10 -8.23 2.47 9.94
C GLN A 10 -9.19 1.77 8.98
N GLY A 11 -10.04 2.53 8.28
CA GLY A 11 -10.95 1.96 7.28
C GLY A 11 -10.21 1.27 6.13
N MET A 12 -9.09 1.83 5.68
CA MET A 12 -8.25 1.20 4.66
C MET A 12 -7.63 -0.11 5.15
N LYS A 13 -7.12 -0.15 6.38
CA LYS A 13 -6.57 -1.37 7.00
C LYS A 13 -7.63 -2.48 7.07
N ASP A 14 -8.85 -2.15 7.47
CA ASP A 14 -9.95 -3.10 7.56
C ASP A 14 -10.38 -3.66 6.20
N VAL A 15 -10.20 -2.90 5.12
CA VAL A 15 -10.48 -3.35 3.74
C VAL A 15 -9.31 -4.17 3.21
N ILE A 16 -8.07 -3.69 3.35
CA ILE A 16 -6.85 -4.36 2.87
C ILE A 16 -6.68 -5.73 3.53
N SER A 17 -6.89 -5.84 4.84
CA SER A 17 -6.78 -7.12 5.57
C SER A 17 -7.70 -8.23 5.04
N LYS A 18 -8.84 -7.86 4.43
CA LYS A 18 -9.83 -8.79 3.87
C LYS A 18 -9.64 -9.01 2.37
N ALA A 19 -8.77 -8.24 1.72
CA ALA A 19 -8.56 -8.30 0.29
C ALA A 19 -7.63 -9.46 -0.08
N ASP A 20 -7.94 -10.08 -1.21
CA ASP A 20 -7.11 -11.12 -1.83
C ASP A 20 -5.99 -10.48 -2.63
N VAL A 21 -6.31 -9.38 -3.30
CA VAL A 21 -5.42 -8.61 -4.15
C VAL A 21 -5.64 -7.11 -3.90
N VAL A 22 -4.55 -6.37 -3.73
CA VAL A 22 -4.54 -4.91 -3.65
C VAL A 22 -3.69 -4.35 -4.78
N ILE A 23 -4.22 -3.38 -5.54
CA ILE A 23 -3.47 -2.72 -6.63
C ILE A 23 -3.38 -1.24 -6.30
N THR A 24 -2.16 -0.71 -6.24
CA THR A 24 -1.91 0.72 -5.96
C THR A 24 -1.39 1.41 -7.21
N THR A 25 -2.04 2.51 -7.60
CA THR A 25 -1.72 3.25 -8.83
C THR A 25 -1.54 4.74 -8.60
N ALA A 26 -1.58 5.20 -7.35
CA ALA A 26 -1.46 6.62 -7.07
C ALA A 26 -0.06 7.12 -7.46
N GLN A 27 -0.05 8.10 -8.34
CA GLN A 27 1.15 8.75 -8.85
C GLN A 27 0.91 10.24 -8.97
N VAL A 28 1.90 11.04 -8.57
CA VAL A 28 1.84 12.50 -8.62
C VAL A 28 2.98 12.99 -9.51
N PHE A 29 2.66 13.69 -10.58
CA PHE A 29 3.68 14.18 -11.50
C PHE A 29 4.67 15.13 -10.80
N GLY A 30 5.96 14.90 -11.00
CA GLY A 30 7.04 15.72 -10.42
C GLY A 30 7.23 15.56 -8.91
N ARG A 31 6.59 14.58 -8.27
CA ARG A 31 6.79 14.25 -6.84
C ARG A 31 6.89 12.74 -6.66
N PRO A 32 7.56 12.28 -5.59
CA PRO A 32 7.52 10.86 -5.23
C PRO A 32 6.08 10.39 -5.00
N ALA A 33 5.81 9.13 -5.33
CA ALA A 33 4.55 8.48 -5.00
C ALA A 33 4.33 8.51 -3.47
N PRO A 34 3.10 8.77 -3.01
CA PRO A 34 2.82 8.84 -1.60
C PRO A 34 2.82 7.45 -0.97
N ARG A 35 3.42 7.28 0.21
CA ARG A 35 3.26 6.07 1.01
C ARG A 35 1.84 5.99 1.58
N ILE A 36 1.02 5.09 1.03
CA ILE A 36 -0.39 4.92 1.40
C ILE A 36 -0.56 3.60 2.17
N VAL A 37 -0.06 2.50 1.62
CA VAL A 37 -0.15 1.17 2.23
C VAL A 37 1.07 0.97 3.11
N THR A 38 0.83 1.01 4.42
CA THR A 38 1.86 0.88 5.46
C THR A 38 2.16 -0.58 5.75
N LYS A 39 3.32 -0.86 6.35
CA LYS A 39 3.75 -2.22 6.72
C LYS A 39 2.70 -2.97 7.55
N ASP A 40 2.06 -2.30 8.50
CA ASP A 40 1.02 -2.91 9.35
C ASP A 40 -0.28 -3.25 8.60
N MET A 41 -0.54 -2.62 7.45
CA MET A 41 -1.64 -2.99 6.56
C MET A 41 -1.28 -4.22 5.72
N VAL A 42 -0.02 -4.30 5.24
CA VAL A 42 0.49 -5.46 4.50
C VAL A 42 0.48 -6.70 5.40
N GLU A 43 1.03 -6.60 6.61
CA GLU A 43 1.07 -7.69 7.60
C GLU A 43 -0.33 -8.15 8.06
N ALA A 44 -1.34 -7.29 7.93
CA ALA A 44 -2.72 -7.64 8.28
C ALA A 44 -3.44 -8.41 7.16
N MET A 45 -2.86 -8.51 5.96
CA MET A 45 -3.44 -9.31 4.88
C MET A 45 -3.42 -10.79 5.23
N ARG A 46 -4.40 -11.52 4.72
CA ARG A 46 -4.42 -12.98 4.81
C ARG A 46 -3.22 -13.59 4.07
N ALA A 47 -2.76 -14.74 4.55
CA ALA A 47 -1.71 -15.50 3.87
C ALA A 47 -2.08 -15.80 2.40
N GLY A 48 -1.12 -15.62 1.50
CA GLY A 48 -1.32 -15.75 0.06
C GLY A 48 -1.97 -14.53 -0.61
N GLY A 49 -2.23 -13.46 0.13
CA GLY A 49 -2.62 -12.17 -0.45
C GLY A 49 -1.52 -11.58 -1.34
N VAL A 50 -1.91 -10.82 -2.36
CA VAL A 50 -0.97 -10.22 -3.32
C VAL A 50 -1.16 -8.71 -3.38
N ILE A 51 -0.06 -7.96 -3.41
CA ILE A 51 -0.08 -6.52 -3.65
C ILE A 51 0.69 -6.22 -4.94
N VAL A 52 0.11 -5.38 -5.80
CA VAL A 52 0.75 -4.88 -7.03
C VAL A 52 0.90 -3.38 -6.93
N ASP A 53 2.14 -2.90 -6.81
CA ASP A 53 2.45 -1.46 -6.74
C ASP A 53 2.92 -0.92 -8.08
N MET A 54 2.01 -0.23 -8.78
CA MET A 54 2.28 0.33 -10.09
C MET A 54 3.10 1.63 -10.05
N ALA A 55 3.40 2.18 -8.86
CA ALA A 55 4.17 3.42 -8.71
C ALA A 55 5.53 3.22 -8.04
N VAL A 56 6.00 1.98 -7.94
CA VAL A 56 7.24 1.59 -7.24
C VAL A 56 8.47 2.36 -7.73
N ASP A 57 8.59 2.57 -9.04
CA ASP A 57 9.70 3.30 -9.66
C ASP A 57 9.78 4.78 -9.25
N SER A 58 8.65 5.33 -8.80
CA SER A 58 8.52 6.72 -8.37
C SER A 58 8.48 6.89 -6.84
N GLY A 59 8.80 5.85 -6.08
CA GLY A 59 8.84 5.85 -4.61
C GLY A 59 7.92 4.82 -3.96
N GLY A 60 6.91 4.33 -4.69
CA GLY A 60 6.01 3.26 -4.27
C GLY A 60 4.94 3.70 -3.26
N ASN A 61 3.71 3.26 -3.52
CA ASN A 61 2.61 3.40 -2.58
C ASN A 61 2.69 2.43 -1.41
N VAL A 62 3.43 1.34 -1.56
CA VAL A 62 3.46 0.20 -0.63
C VAL A 62 4.81 0.08 0.05
N GLU A 63 4.82 0.18 1.37
CA GLU A 63 6.03 0.02 2.17
C GLU A 63 6.68 -1.35 1.93
N GLY A 64 8.00 -1.37 1.70
CA GLY A 64 8.74 -2.61 1.38
C GLY A 64 8.71 -3.04 -0.09
N SER A 65 7.91 -2.41 -0.95
CA SER A 65 7.95 -2.67 -2.39
C SER A 65 9.27 -2.18 -3.01
N THR A 66 9.87 -3.01 -3.85
CA THR A 66 11.15 -2.75 -4.54
C THR A 66 10.96 -2.94 -6.04
N PRO A 67 11.46 -2.01 -6.90
CA PRO A 67 11.34 -2.15 -8.35
C PRO A 67 11.89 -3.48 -8.86
N ASP A 68 11.21 -4.05 -9.87
CA ASP A 68 11.58 -5.28 -10.56
C ASP A 68 11.78 -6.51 -9.63
N GLN A 69 11.19 -6.49 -8.43
CA GLN A 69 11.34 -7.54 -7.44
C GLN A 69 9.99 -8.02 -6.89
N ILE A 70 9.86 -9.35 -6.75
CA ILE A 70 8.81 -9.96 -5.94
C ILE A 70 9.38 -10.12 -4.53
N THR A 71 8.72 -9.47 -3.56
CA THR A 71 9.10 -9.52 -2.15
C THR A 71 8.03 -10.27 -1.38
N GLU A 72 8.45 -11.26 -0.59
CA GLU A 72 7.60 -11.86 0.44
C GLU A 72 7.66 -10.96 1.68
N VAL A 73 6.50 -10.46 2.11
CA VAL A 73 6.35 -9.50 3.20
C VAL A 73 5.49 -10.11 4.30
#